data_AF-A0A846PZG3-F1
#
_entry.id   AF-A0A846PZG3-F1
#
_cell.length_a   1.000
_cell.length_b   1.000
_cell.length_c   1.000
_cell.angle_alpha   90.00
_cell.angle_beta   90.00
_cell.angle_gamma   90.00
#
_symmetry.space_group_name_H-M   'P 1'
#
loop_
_entity.id
_entity.type
_entity.pdbx_description
1 polymer ?
#
loop_
_entity_poly.entity_id
_entity_poly.type
_entity_poly.pdbx_seq_one_letter_code
_entity_poly.pdbx_strand_id
1 'polypeptide(L)' 'MCWEGFNMNDAVALNKSSIERGMFRSFYFRTYETIRKRYWGGQEDIISVPEPGIKGYRGEESYKDLPEDGII' A
#
# COMPACT_ATOMS: atom_id res chain seq x y z
N MET A 1 -31.53 -19.46 -15.64
CA MET A 1 -30.86 -19.79 -16.91
C MET A 1 -29.37 -19.77 -16.67
N CYS A 2 -28.65 -20.84 -17.03
CA CYS A 2 -27.19 -20.84 -16.96
C CYS A 2 -26.65 -20.07 -18.17
N TRP A 3 -25.80 -19.06 -17.94
CA TRP A 3 -25.19 -18.28 -19.02
C TRP A 3 -23.91 -18.99 -19.45
N GLU A 4 -23.93 -19.68 -20.59
CA GLU A 4 -22.76 -20.36 -21.19
C GLU A 4 -22.01 -21.32 -20.23
N GLY A 5 -22.61 -21.67 -19.08
CA GLY A 5 -21.99 -22.45 -18.01
C GLY A 5 -21.16 -21.66 -16.99
N PHE A 6 -20.99 -20.34 -17.13
CA PHE A 6 -20.13 -19.53 -16.25
C PHE A 6 -20.72 -19.22 -14.87
N ASN A 7 -22.02 -19.46 -14.66
CA ASN A 7 -22.71 -19.26 -13.37
C ASN A 7 -23.12 -20.60 -12.71
N MET A 8 -22.39 -21.67 -12.97
CA MET A 8 -22.56 -22.97 -12.30
C MET A 8 -21.71 -23.03 -11.03
N ASN A 9 -22.04 -23.93 -10.10
CA ASN A 9 -21.26 -24.20 -8.87
C ASN A 9 -20.92 -22.92 -8.08
N ASP A 10 -21.95 -22.20 -7.62
CA ASP A 10 -21.87 -20.97 -6.82
C ASP A 10 -21.19 -19.77 -7.49
N ALA A 11 -20.96 -19.83 -8.81
CA ALA A 11 -20.47 -18.71 -9.59
C ALA A 11 -21.60 -17.73 -9.97
N VAL A 12 -21.25 -16.43 -10.06
CA VAL A 12 -22.18 -15.36 -10.47
C VAL A 12 -21.62 -14.64 -11.69
N ALA A 13 -22.44 -14.52 -12.74
CA ALA A 13 -22.12 -13.70 -13.90
C ALA A 13 -22.55 -12.24 -13.67
N LEU A 14 -21.64 -11.29 -13.87
CA LEU A 14 -21.90 -9.86 -13.69
C LEU A 14 -21.86 -9.11 -15.01
N ASN A 15 -22.70 -8.08 -15.13
CA ASN A 15 -22.72 -7.22 -16.31
C ASN A 15 -21.52 -6.26 -16.30
N LYS A 16 -20.67 -6.36 -17.33
CA LYS A 16 -19.49 -5.52 -17.51
C LYS A 16 -19.81 -4.02 -17.50
N SER A 17 -20.85 -3.58 -18.23
CA SER A 17 -21.26 -2.17 -18.29
C SER A 17 -21.74 -1.64 -16.94
N SER A 18 -22.33 -2.48 -16.09
CA SER A 18 -22.73 -2.09 -14.73
C SER A 18 -21.52 -1.85 -13.82
N ILE A 19 -20.50 -2.72 -13.91
CA ILE A 19 -19.24 -2.56 -13.15
C ILE A 19 -18.50 -1.29 -13.60
N GLU A 20 -18.42 -1.03 -14.91
CA GLU A 20 -17.79 0.17 -15.47
C GLU A 20 -18.49 1.46 -15.05
N ARG A 21 -19.80 1.40 -14.77
CA ARG A 21 -20.60 2.52 -14.24
C ARG A 21 -20.59 2.63 -12.72
N GLY A 22 -19.86 1.76 -12.02
CA GLY A 22 -19.64 1.88 -10.58
C GLY A 22 -20.39 0.89 -9.70
N MET A 23 -21.10 -0.09 -10.27
CA MET A 23 -21.70 -1.17 -9.49
C MET A 23 -20.60 -1.92 -8.71
N PHE A 24 -20.79 -2.05 -7.39
CA PHE A 24 -19.86 -2.70 -6.46
C PHE A 24 -18.45 -2.09 -6.36
N ARG A 25 -18.25 -0.82 -6.76
CA ARG A 25 -17.00 -0.12 -6.42
C ARG A 25 -16.93 0.14 -4.91
N SER A 26 -15.82 -0.24 -4.30
CA SER A 26 -15.52 0.03 -2.90
C SER A 26 -14.20 0.76 -2.77
N PHE A 27 -14.06 1.52 -1.69
CA PHE A 27 -12.82 2.18 -1.31
C PHE A 27 -12.27 1.50 -0.06
N TYR A 28 -10.96 1.25 -0.05
CA TYR A 28 -10.26 0.67 1.08
C TYR A 28 -9.23 1.67 1.61
N PHE A 29 -9.27 1.93 2.91
CA PHE A 29 -8.37 2.86 3.57
C PHE A 29 -7.52 2.11 4.60
N ARG A 30 -6.22 2.41 4.61
CA ARG A 30 -5.27 1.90 5.60
C ARG A 30 -4.33 3.03 6.00
N THR A 31 -4.09 3.17 7.31
CA THR A 31 -3.21 4.19 7.88
C THR A 31 -1.93 3.54 8.37
N TYR A 32 -0.81 4.22 8.17
CA TYR A 32 0.50 3.87 8.70
C TYR A 32 1.00 5.02 9.58
N GLU A 33 1.56 4.70 10.74
CA GLU A 33 2.03 5.69 11.71
C GLU A 33 3.52 5.50 11.98
N THR A 34 4.24 6.61 12.12
CA THR A 34 5.65 6.63 12.53
C THR A 34 5.89 7.81 13.47
N ILE A 35 6.84 7.66 14.39
CA ILE A 35 7.15 8.68 15.41
C ILE A 35 8.66 8.81 15.52
N ARG A 36 9.13 10.06 15.52
CA ARG A 36 10.50 10.40 15.91
C ARG A 36 10.64 10.27 17.42
N LYS A 37 11.24 9.18 17.90
CA LYS A 37 11.39 8.93 19.34
C LYS A 37 12.70 9.49 19.87
N ARG A 38 12.65 10.09 21.06
CA ARG A 38 13.82 10.44 21.86
C ARG A 38 14.01 9.41 22.97
N TYR A 39 15.20 8.84 23.04
CA TYR A 39 15.54 7.81 24.02
C TYR A 39 16.18 8.41 25.27
N TRP A 40 15.98 7.72 26.38
CA TRP A 40 16.65 7.99 27.64
C TRP A 40 18.14 7.68 27.47
N GLY A 41 18.94 8.72 27.28
CA GLY A 41 20.33 8.63 26.82
C GLY A 41 20.72 9.69 25.80
N GLY A 42 19.74 10.48 25.33
CA GLY A 42 19.99 11.60 24.42
C GLY A 42 20.04 11.24 22.94
N GLN A 43 19.95 9.95 22.62
CA GLN A 43 19.78 9.48 21.25
C GLN A 43 18.36 9.81 20.74
N GLU A 44 18.26 10.23 19.48
CA GLU A 44 17.00 10.53 18.81
C GLU A 44 16.95 9.78 17.49
N ASP A 45 15.77 9.27 17.13
CA ASP A 45 15.53 8.79 15.78
C ASP A 45 15.50 9.99 14.82
N ILE A 46 15.84 9.74 13.55
CA ILE A 46 15.72 10.73 12.46
C ILE A 46 14.94 10.06 11.36
N ILE A 47 13.87 10.70 10.92
CA ILE A 47 13.12 10.30 9.73
C ILE A 47 13.77 11.04 8.57
N SER A 48 14.45 10.29 7.71
CA SER A 48 15.12 10.78 6.51
C SER A 48 15.33 9.63 5.54
N VAL A 49 15.73 9.94 4.31
CA VAL A 49 16.18 8.91 3.37
C VAL A 49 17.46 8.26 3.93
N PRO A 50 17.51 6.92 4.06
CA PRO A 50 18.68 6.23 4.59
C PRO A 50 19.83 6.22 3.57
N GLU A 51 21.06 6.42 4.05
CA GLU A 51 22.25 6.37 3.19
C GLU A 51 22.61 4.92 2.79
N PRO A 52 23.15 4.71 1.57
CA PRO A 52 23.64 3.40 1.14
C PRO A 52 24.73 2.87 2.08
N GLY A 53 24.62 1.59 2.48
CA GLY A 53 25.64 0.91 3.29
C GLY A 53 25.38 0.90 4.80
N ILE A 54 24.31 1.54 5.27
CA ILE A 54 23.87 1.37 6.66
C ILE A 54 23.33 -0.04 6.91
N LYS A 55 23.46 -0.51 8.15
CA LYS A 55 22.92 -1.82 8.55
C LYS A 55 21.40 -1.82 8.41
N GLY A 56 20.87 -2.73 7.59
CA GLY A 56 19.43 -2.85 7.34
C GLY A 56 18.89 -2.06 6.14
N TYR A 57 19.78 -1.48 5.32
CA TYR A 57 19.41 -0.85 4.06
C TYR A 57 18.70 -1.84 3.11
N ARG A 58 17.50 -1.48 2.63
CA ARG A 58 16.63 -2.37 1.83
C ARG A 58 16.88 -2.30 0.31
N GLY A 59 17.86 -1.51 -0.12
CA GLY A 59 18.15 -1.26 -1.54
C GLY A 59 17.52 0.03 -2.06
N GLU A 60 18.14 0.63 -3.08
CA GLU A 60 17.77 1.96 -3.60
C GLU A 60 16.33 2.04 -4.11
N GLU A 61 15.86 0.99 -4.79
CA GLU A 61 14.48 0.90 -5.28
C GLU A 61 13.42 1.02 -4.17
N SER A 62 13.75 0.64 -2.93
CA SER A 62 12.81 0.73 -1.80
C SER A 62 12.56 2.17 -1.33
N TYR A 63 13.39 3.12 -1.77
CA TYR A 63 13.37 4.52 -1.31
C TYR A 63 13.09 5.51 -2.44
N LYS A 64 12.81 5.01 -3.66
CA LYS A 64 12.63 5.82 -4.87
C LYS A 64 11.50 6.84 -4.77
N ASP A 65 10.43 6.48 -4.05
CA ASP A 65 9.25 7.34 -3.89
C ASP A 65 9.39 8.31 -2.69
N LEU A 66 10.50 8.26 -1.95
CA LEU A 66 10.73 9.15 -0.82
C LEU A 66 11.26 10.52 -1.30
N PRO A 67 10.66 11.64 -0.84
CA PRO A 67 11.24 12.98 -1.01
C PRO A 67 12.40 13.22 -0.03
N GLU A 68 12.98 14.43 -0.07
CA GLU A 68 14.14 14.81 0.77
C GLU A 68 13.88 14.66 2.29
N ASP A 69 12.63 14.77 2.72
CA ASP A 69 12.20 14.60 4.11
C ASP A 69 11.99 13.13 4.52
N GLY A 70 12.00 12.20 3.56
CA GLY A 70 11.86 10.76 3.80
C GLY A 70 10.43 10.26 4.05
N ILE A 71 9.40 11.02 3.63
CA ILE A 71 7.97 10.66 3.80
C ILE A 71 7.21 10.83 2.48
N ILE A 72 6.44 9.83 2.04
CA ILE A 72 5.60 9.89 0.81
C ILE A 72 4.43 10.86 0.97
#